data_AF-A0A1H0U444-F1
#
_entry.id   AF-A0A1H0U444-F1
#
_cell.length_a   1.000
_cell.length_b   1.000
_cell.length_c   1.000
_cell.angle_alpha   90.00
_cell.angle_beta   90.00
_cell.angle_gamma   90.00
#
_symmetry.space_group_name_H-M   'P 1'
#
loop_
_entity.id
_entity.type
_entity.pdbx_description
1 polymer ?
#
loop_
_entity_poly.entity_id
_entity_poly.type
_entity_poly.pdbx_seq_one_letter_code
_entity_poly.pdbx_strand_id
1 'polypeptide(L)'
;MGASGARLWREMTEDGSLPPMAMVLLLEACRIADRLDQLDRQLQGEAWLEFQQDEESGSVVVVMDKALAEARQQATAFKQIVAELRQASGGRGKSKASQGEKRSERGANGIADLTSRIASRRSSSAG
;
A
#
# COMPACT_ATOMS: atom_id res chain seq x y z
N MET A 1 7.06 -5.68 -13.46
CA MET A 1 6.74 -5.41 -12.05
C MET A 1 8.02 -4.94 -11.40
N GLY A 2 7.97 -3.85 -10.64
CA GLY A 2 9.08 -3.28 -9.88
C GLY A 2 9.32 -4.03 -8.57
N ALA A 3 10.22 -3.50 -7.74
CA ALA A 3 10.70 -4.18 -6.54
C ALA A 3 9.59 -4.36 -5.48
N SER A 4 8.88 -3.29 -5.13
CA SER A 4 7.79 -3.34 -4.15
C SER A 4 6.62 -4.19 -4.63
N GLY A 5 6.22 -4.07 -5.89
CA GLY A 5 5.17 -4.90 -6.49
C GLY A 5 5.56 -6.38 -6.49
N ALA A 6 6.77 -6.73 -6.93
CA ALA A 6 7.23 -8.11 -6.94
C ALA A 6 7.32 -8.71 -5.52
N ARG A 7 7.71 -7.89 -4.54
CA ARG A 7 7.71 -8.30 -3.13
C ARG A 7 6.30 -8.57 -2.62
N LEU A 8 5.35 -7.66 -2.87
CA LEU A 8 3.96 -7.83 -2.47
C LEU A 8 3.33 -9.07 -3.11
N TRP A 9 3.55 -9.26 -4.42
CA TRP A 9 3.05 -10.43 -5.14
C TRP A 9 3.52 -11.72 -4.48
N ARG A 10 4.84 -11.85 -4.28
CA ARG A 10 5.46 -13.03 -3.68
C ARG A 10 4.91 -13.29 -2.28
N GLU A 11 4.89 -12.28 -1.40
CA GLU A 11 4.39 -12.41 -0.03
C GLU A 11 2.90 -12.82 0.01
N MET A 12 2.10 -12.41 -0.97
CA MET A 12 0.66 -12.74 -1.01
C MET A 12 0.32 -14.05 -1.72
N THR A 13 1.23 -14.60 -2.52
CA THR A 13 1.02 -15.89 -3.20
C THR A 13 1.82 -17.04 -2.60
N GLU A 14 2.68 -16.78 -1.61
CA GLU A 14 3.51 -17.80 -0.95
C GLU A 14 2.66 -18.91 -0.31
N ASP A 15 1.58 -18.55 0.38
CA ASP A 15 0.68 -19.49 1.08
C ASP A 15 -0.42 -20.10 0.19
N GLY A 16 -0.28 -19.99 -1.15
CA GLY A 16 -1.21 -20.54 -2.13
C GLY A 16 -2.05 -19.51 -2.88
N SER A 17 -2.90 -19.99 -3.81
CA SER A 17 -3.61 -19.10 -4.74
C SER A 17 -4.76 -18.34 -4.09
N LEU A 18 -4.87 -17.04 -4.37
CA LEU A 18 -6.05 -16.23 -4.04
C LEU A 18 -7.23 -16.54 -4.98
N PRO A 19 -8.49 -16.26 -4.56
CA PRO A 19 -9.62 -16.31 -5.49
C PRO A 19 -9.37 -15.44 -6.73
N PRO A 20 -9.91 -15.79 -7.92
CA PRO A 20 -9.59 -15.09 -9.17
C PRO A 20 -9.72 -13.56 -9.11
N MET A 21 -10.80 -13.05 -8.51
CA MET A 21 -11.02 -11.60 -8.35
C MET A 21 -9.98 -10.95 -7.42
N ALA A 22 -9.59 -11.65 -6.35
CA ALA A 22 -8.55 -11.18 -5.45
C ALA A 22 -7.16 -11.21 -6.13
N MET A 23 -6.93 -12.12 -7.06
CA MET A 23 -5.69 -12.13 -7.85
C MET A 23 -5.57 -10.91 -8.77
N VAL A 24 -6.69 -10.48 -9.36
CA VAL A 24 -6.74 -9.23 -10.15
C VAL A 24 -6.47 -8.02 -9.28
N LEU A 25 -7.12 -7.93 -8.11
CA LEU A 25 -6.86 -6.86 -7.14
C LEU A 25 -5.40 -6.85 -6.65
N LEU A 26 -4.81 -8.03 -6.43
CA LEU A 26 -3.39 -8.14 -6.05
C LEU A 26 -2.48 -7.58 -7.14
N LEU A 27 -2.76 -7.89 -8.41
CA LEU A 27 -1.98 -7.35 -9.52
C LEU A 27 -2.05 -5.82 -9.57
N GLU A 28 -3.23 -5.23 -9.40
CA GLU A 28 -3.38 -3.77 -9.35
C GLU A 28 -2.67 -3.16 -8.14
N ALA A 29 -2.75 -3.80 -6.96
CA ALA A 29 -2.00 -3.38 -5.78
C ALA A 29 -0.49 -3.36 -6.06
N CYS A 30 0.05 -4.38 -6.76
CA CYS A 30 1.46 -4.43 -7.13
C CYS A 30 1.85 -3.28 -8.08
N ARG A 31 1.01 -2.98 -9.07
CA ARG A 31 1.25 -1.86 -10.01
C ARG A 31 1.24 -0.50 -9.29
N ILE A 32 0.33 -0.31 -8.35
CA ILE A 32 0.26 0.93 -7.57
C ILE A 32 1.47 1.04 -6.62
N ALA A 33 1.90 -0.05 -5.99
CA ALA A 33 3.11 -0.06 -5.17
C ALA A 33 4.34 0.37 -5.99
N ASP A 34 4.52 -0.19 -7.18
CA ASP A 34 5.61 0.20 -8.08
C ASP A 34 5.53 1.68 -8.51
N ARG A 35 4.31 2.19 -8.74
CA ARG A 35 4.10 3.61 -9.09
C ARG A 35 4.39 4.54 -7.91
N LEU A 36 4.06 4.13 -6.69
CA LEU A 36 4.42 4.86 -5.48
C LEU A 36 5.94 4.93 -5.30
N ASP A 37 6.69 3.86 -5.56
CA ASP A 37 8.17 3.90 -5.56
C ASP A 37 8.73 4.88 -6.59
N GLN A 38 8.10 4.97 -7.76
CA GLN A 38 8.51 5.92 -8.80
C GLN A 38 8.21 7.36 -8.40
N LEU A 39 7.02 7.63 -7.87
CA LEU A 39 6.62 8.96 -7.40
C LEU A 39 7.48 9.40 -6.21
N ASP A 40 7.81 8.50 -5.30
CA ASP A 40 8.70 8.79 -4.18
C ASP A 40 10.11 9.21 -4.67
N ARG A 41 10.69 8.46 -5.62
CA ARG A 41 11.96 8.87 -6.26
C ARG A 41 11.88 10.22 -6.96
N GLN A 42 10.76 10.53 -7.63
CA GLN A 42 10.55 11.86 -8.23
C GLN A 42 10.44 12.96 -7.16
N LEU A 43 9.72 12.69 -6.06
CA LEU A 43 9.57 13.64 -4.95
C LEU A 43 10.88 13.88 -4.19
N GLN A 44 11.76 12.88 -4.15
CA GLN A 44 13.11 12.97 -3.57
C GLN A 44 14.14 13.58 -4.53
N GLY A 45 13.76 13.86 -5.79
CA GLY A 45 14.67 14.39 -6.81
C GLY A 45 15.65 13.36 -7.38
N GLU A 46 15.43 12.07 -7.15
CA GLU A 46 16.27 10.96 -7.64
C GLU A 46 15.91 10.52 -9.08
N ALA A 47 14.72 10.88 -9.56
CA ALA A 47 14.25 10.59 -10.91
C ALA A 47 13.98 11.87 -11.70
N TRP A 48 14.29 11.86 -13.00
CA TRP A 48 14.31 13.06 -13.84
C TRP A 48 12.94 13.75 -13.89
N LEU A 49 12.95 15.03 -13.55
CA LEU A 49 11.85 15.98 -13.72
C LEU A 49 12.03 16.68 -15.07
N GLU A 50 10.94 17.00 -15.75
CA GLU A 50 10.98 17.90 -16.91
C GLU A 50 11.11 19.34 -16.40
N PHE A 51 12.16 20.02 -16.83
CA PHE A 51 12.44 21.39 -16.46
C PHE A 51 11.83 22.32 -17.51
N GLN A 52 10.86 23.14 -17.12
CA GLN A 52 10.43 24.26 -17.95
C GLN A 52 11.35 25.45 -17.66
N GLN A 53 12.07 25.88 -18.69
CA GLN A 53 12.85 27.11 -18.63
C GLN A 53 11.92 28.29 -18.87
N ASP A 54 11.94 29.26 -17.97
CA ASP A 54 11.31 30.54 -18.21
C ASP A 54 12.24 31.38 -19.10
N GLU A 55 11.84 31.60 -20.36
CA GLU A 55 12.63 32.28 -21.38
C GLU A 55 12.91 33.77 -21.04
N GLU A 56 12.11 34.37 -20.15
CA GLU A 56 12.16 35.82 -19.88
C GLU A 56 13.02 36.17 -18.65
N SER A 57 13.03 35.32 -17.61
CA SER A 57 13.76 35.57 -16.36
C SER A 57 15.13 34.89 -16.28
N GLY A 58 15.41 33.92 -17.16
CA GLY A 58 16.59 33.07 -17.06
C GLY A 58 16.58 32.13 -15.84
N SER A 59 15.45 32.05 -15.12
CA SER A 59 15.26 31.13 -14.00
C SER A 59 14.58 29.84 -14.43
N VAL A 60 14.95 28.72 -13.81
CA VAL A 60 14.30 27.41 -14.05
C VAL A 60 13.30 27.19 -12.92
N VAL A 61 12.01 27.22 -13.25
CA VAL A 61 10.94 26.91 -12.29
C VAL A 61 10.70 25.41 -12.31
N VAL A 62 11.06 24.73 -11.22
CA VAL A 62 10.73 23.32 -11.04
C VAL A 62 9.31 23.21 -10.48
N VAL A 63 8.35 23.00 -11.37
CA VAL A 63 6.94 22.83 -10.99
C VAL A 63 6.64 21.37 -10.66
N MET A 64 6.65 21.02 -9.37
CA MET A 64 6.16 19.74 -8.87
C MET A 64 4.65 19.78 -8.57
N ASP A 65 3.79 20.29 -9.47
CA ASP A 65 2.38 20.50 -9.09
C ASP A 65 1.60 19.19 -8.93
N LYS A 66 1.97 18.13 -9.67
CA LYS A 66 1.15 16.90 -9.76
C LYS A 66 1.74 15.68 -9.08
N ALA A 67 3.06 15.59 -8.91
CA ALA A 67 3.68 14.38 -8.36
C ALA A 67 3.18 14.08 -6.93
N LEU A 68 3.10 15.12 -6.08
CA LEU A 68 2.60 14.96 -4.71
C LEU A 68 1.10 14.65 -4.67
N ALA A 69 0.32 15.28 -5.54
CA ALA A 69 -1.11 15.03 -5.64
C ALA A 69 -1.39 13.60 -6.11
N GLU A 70 -0.71 13.16 -7.17
CA GLU A 70 -0.78 11.80 -7.71
C GLU A 70 -0.33 10.77 -6.67
N ALA A 71 0.76 11.03 -5.94
CA ALA A 71 1.22 10.15 -4.86
C ALA A 71 0.13 9.95 -3.78
N ARG A 72 -0.55 11.02 -3.38
CA ARG A 72 -1.67 10.95 -2.42
C ARG A 72 -2.87 10.19 -2.98
N GLN A 73 -3.19 10.38 -4.26
CA GLN A 73 -4.28 9.69 -4.93
C GLN A 73 -3.99 8.18 -5.05
N GLN A 74 -2.80 7.82 -5.52
CA GLN A 74 -2.32 6.43 -5.59
C GLN A 74 -2.28 5.77 -4.21
N ALA A 75 -1.82 6.47 -3.17
CA ALA A 75 -1.83 5.95 -1.80
C ALA A 75 -3.25 5.68 -1.28
N THR A 76 -4.22 6.52 -1.66
CA THR A 76 -5.63 6.34 -1.30
C THR A 76 -6.22 5.13 -2.01
N ALA A 77 -5.98 4.99 -3.31
CA ALA A 77 -6.41 3.83 -4.10
C ALA A 77 -5.77 2.54 -3.57
N PHE A 78 -4.47 2.56 -3.26
CA PHE A 78 -3.76 1.43 -2.67
C PHE A 78 -4.37 0.98 -1.34
N LYS A 79 -4.69 1.94 -0.46
CA LYS A 79 -5.35 1.65 0.81
C LYS A 79 -6.70 0.95 0.63
N GLN A 80 -7.49 1.37 -0.37
CA GLN A 80 -8.79 0.76 -0.68
C GLN A 80 -8.61 -0.68 -1.20
N ILE A 81 -7.75 -0.89 -2.19
CA ILE A 81 -7.48 -2.22 -2.75
C ILE A 81 -6.95 -3.18 -1.67
N VAL A 82 -6.03 -2.72 -0.80
CA VAL A 82 -5.51 -3.53 0.31
C VAL A 82 -6.62 -3.88 1.30
N ALA A 83 -7.57 -2.98 1.56
CA ALA A 83 -8.70 -3.28 2.44
C ALA A 83 -9.63 -4.35 1.83
N GLU A 84 -9.86 -4.32 0.51
CA GLU A 84 -10.63 -5.34 -0.20
C GLU A 84 -9.90 -6.69 -0.23
N LEU A 85 -8.59 -6.70 -0.50
CA LEU A 85 -7.76 -7.90 -0.47
C LEU A 85 -7.78 -8.58 0.91
N ARG A 86 -7.74 -7.79 2.00
CA ARG A 86 -7.87 -8.33 3.37
C ARG A 86 -9.22 -9.00 3.60
N GLN A 87 -10.30 -8.43 3.08
CA GLN A 87 -11.64 -9.02 3.19
C GLN A 87 -11.73 -10.32 2.39
N ALA A 88 -11.20 -10.33 1.16
CA ALA A 88 -11.16 -11.51 0.31
C ALA A 88 -10.28 -12.64 0.89
N SER A 89 -9.18 -12.29 1.55
CA SER A 89 -8.26 -13.24 2.21
C SER A 89 -8.81 -13.75 3.54
N GLY A 90 -9.52 -12.91 4.29
CA GLY A 90 -10.17 -13.25 5.57
C GLY A 90 -11.36 -14.20 5.43
N GLY A 91 -11.92 -14.35 4.23
CA GLY A 91 -12.91 -15.39 3.91
C GLY A 91 -12.35 -16.82 3.97
N ARG A 92 -11.02 -16.98 4.01
CA ARG A 92 -10.34 -18.28 4.09
C ARG A 92 -10.37 -18.90 5.50
N GLY A 93 -10.94 -18.20 6.49
CA GLY A 93 -11.08 -18.70 7.85
C GLY A 93 -12.23 -18.05 8.60
N LYS A 94 -13.48 -18.34 8.18
CA LYS A 94 -14.67 -18.45 9.05
C LYS A 94 -15.93 -18.72 8.24
N SER A 95 -16.18 -20.00 7.99
CA SER A 95 -17.54 -20.49 7.75
C SER A 95 -18.29 -20.48 9.09
N LYS A 96 -19.44 -19.80 9.12
CA LYS A 96 -20.51 -19.80 10.13
C LYS A 96 -20.17 -19.30 11.56
N ALA A 97 -20.61 -18.07 11.85
CA ALA A 97 -21.47 -17.81 13.00
C ALA A 97 -22.33 -16.55 12.75
N SER A 98 -23.63 -16.78 12.62
CA SER A 98 -24.78 -15.91 12.93
C SER A 98 -24.78 -14.42 12.50
N GLN A 99 -25.73 -14.15 11.60
CA GLN A 99 -26.61 -12.99 11.60
C GLN A 99 -27.06 -12.62 13.04
N GLY A 100 -26.90 -11.35 13.43
CA GLY A 100 -27.44 -10.80 14.69
C GLY A 100 -26.56 -9.71 15.31
N GLU A 101 -27.01 -8.45 15.20
CA GLU A 101 -26.72 -7.30 16.08
C GLU A 101 -25.32 -7.16 16.74
N LYS A 102 -24.51 -6.23 16.22
CA LYS A 102 -24.12 -4.97 16.91
C LYS A 102 -23.05 -4.24 16.11
N ARG A 103 -23.44 -3.09 15.59
CA ARG A 103 -22.57 -2.05 15.07
C ARG A 103 -21.90 -1.35 16.26
N SER A 104 -20.66 -1.69 16.59
CA SER A 104 -19.70 -0.79 17.26
C SER A 104 -18.31 -1.44 17.31
N GLU A 105 -17.26 -0.63 17.16
CA GLU A 105 -15.86 -0.93 17.49
C GLU A 105 -15.11 -1.98 16.63
N ARG A 106 -14.87 -1.65 15.36
CA ARG A 106 -13.83 -2.31 14.55
C ARG A 106 -12.98 -1.28 13.80
N GLY A 107 -12.35 -0.38 14.55
CA GLY A 107 -11.42 0.63 14.01
C GLY A 107 -10.01 0.58 14.58
N ALA A 108 -9.82 0.10 15.81
CA ALA A 108 -8.56 0.29 16.55
C ALA A 108 -7.69 -0.98 16.73
N ASN A 109 -8.25 -2.18 16.54
CA ASN A 109 -7.55 -3.42 16.93
C ASN A 109 -6.46 -3.89 15.97
N GLY A 110 -6.42 -3.42 14.72
CA GLY A 110 -5.43 -3.87 13.74
C GLY A 110 -4.01 -3.34 14.00
N ILE A 111 -3.90 -2.08 14.45
CA ILE A 111 -2.61 -1.45 14.75
C ILE A 111 -2.13 -1.86 16.14
N ALA A 112 -3.06 -2.02 17.11
CA ALA A 112 -2.74 -2.48 18.45
C ALA A 112 -2.14 -3.90 18.48
N ASP A 113 -2.60 -4.82 17.61
CA ASP A 113 -2.03 -6.16 17.47
C ASP A 113 -0.60 -6.12 16.90
N LEU A 114 -0.34 -5.22 15.93
CA LEU A 114 0.99 -5.05 15.35
C LEU A 114 2.00 -4.51 16.37
N THR A 115 1.61 -3.49 17.15
CA THR A 115 2.44 -2.92 18.22
C THR A 115 2.74 -3.93 19.32
N SER A 116 1.77 -4.78 19.67
CA SER A 116 1.93 -5.83 20.68
C SER A 116 2.90 -6.92 20.24
N ARG A 117 2.90 -7.29 18.95
CA ARG A 117 3.86 -8.27 18.39
C ARG A 117 5.28 -7.72 18.33
N ILE A 118 5.45 -6.43 18.04
CA ILE A 118 6.76 -5.77 18.04
C ILE A 118 7.33 -5.69 19.46
N ALA A 119 6.51 -5.36 20.45
CA ALA A 119 6.91 -5.35 21.87
C ALA A 119 7.35 -6.74 22.35
N SER A 120 6.58 -7.77 21.99
CA SER A 120 6.86 -9.17 22.38
C SER A 120 8.16 -9.72 21.78
N ARG A 121 8.61 -9.22 20.62
CA ARG A 121 9.91 -9.63 20.03
C ARG A 121 11.11 -8.98 20.72
N ARG A 122 10.95 -7.78 21.30
CA ARG A 122 12.04 -7.07 22.00
C ARG A 122 12.31 -7.65 23.39
N SER A 123 11.29 -8.23 24.05
CA SER A 123 11.48 -8.93 25.32
C SER A 123 12.19 -10.27 25.18
N SER A 124 12.10 -10.91 24.01
CA SER A 124 12.68 -12.25 23.77
C SER A 124 14.14 -12.23 23.32
N SER A 125 14.73 -11.06 23.06
CA SER A 125 16.13 -10.92 22.65
C SER A 125 17.05 -10.37 23.75
N ALA A 126 16.57 -10.29 24.99
CA ALA A 126 17.29 -9.75 26.15
C ALA A 126 17.43 -10.77 27.30
N GLY A 127 17.32 -12.07 27.00
CA GLY A 127 17.53 -13.18 27.93
C GLY A 127 18.59 -14.13 27.41
#